data_AF-A0A137NR21-F1
#
_entry.id   AF-A0A137NR21-F1
#
_cell.length_a   1.000
_cell.length_b   1.000
_cell.length_c   1.000
_cell.angle_alpha   90.00
_cell.angle_beta   90.00
_cell.angle_gamma   90.00
#
_symmetry.space_group_name_H-M   'P 1'
#
loop_
_entity.id
_entity.type
_entity.pdbx_description
1 polymer ?
#
loop_
_entity_poly.entity_id
_entity_poly.type
_entity_poly.pdbx_seq_one_letter_code
_entity_poly.pdbx_strand_id
1 'polypeptide(L)'
;MNKLNSYYNNRLMPGFHDRSKEEKLIEQLTLIITNQFYTSQSKLKTLSFSEMGTARLNELICKNVQSGLAQRLQDLSTKFKLVQSNYLQKLKSREGGSQMEGIKSQSQLYQSNKNNELINQREREIDEIAKSIGQLAEIFKSLSTLVIDQGTLIDQIDYNVDQLNTNINSAVLELHQAIKYQRSKSGKLCILLLLILIGVFFILVMYKYFTK
;
A
#
# COMPACT_ATOMS: atom_id res chain seq x y z
N MET A 1 6.89 -14.11 9.58
CA MET A 1 7.33 -15.07 8.53
C MET A 1 8.39 -16.06 9.00
N ASN A 2 9.61 -15.62 9.38
CA ASN A 2 10.70 -16.54 9.71
C ASN A 2 10.40 -17.45 10.92
N LYS A 3 9.74 -16.93 11.95
CA LYS A 3 9.26 -17.73 13.09
C LYS A 3 8.21 -18.76 12.67
N LEU A 4 7.27 -18.40 11.80
CA LEU A 4 6.24 -19.32 11.28
C LEU A 4 6.86 -20.46 10.46
N ASN A 5 7.82 -20.15 9.59
CA ASN A 5 8.58 -21.17 8.86
C ASN A 5 9.40 -22.09 9.78
N SER A 6 9.97 -21.54 10.86
CA SER A 6 10.66 -22.34 11.87
C SER A 6 9.72 -23.32 12.56
N TYR A 7 8.52 -22.87 12.96
CA TYR A 7 7.51 -23.76 13.56
C TYR A 7 6.97 -24.80 12.57
N TYR A 8 6.76 -24.44 11.31
CA TYR A 8 6.39 -25.41 10.27
C TYR A 8 7.45 -26.48 10.06
N ASN A 9 8.74 -26.09 9.97
CA ASN A 9 9.83 -27.04 9.82
C ASN A 9 10.03 -27.92 11.06
N ASN A 10 9.86 -27.36 12.27
CA ASN A 10 9.98 -28.13 13.51
C ASN A 10 8.84 -29.16 13.67
N ARG A 11 7.62 -28.81 13.23
CA ARG A 11 6.46 -29.72 13.21
C ARG A 11 6.51 -30.74 12.07
N LEU A 12 7.38 -30.55 11.07
CA LEU A 12 7.61 -31.54 10.00
C LEU A 12 8.57 -32.66 10.40
N MET A 13 9.33 -32.51 11.50
CA MET A 13 10.25 -33.53 11.99
C MET A 13 9.50 -34.77 12.54
N PRO A 14 9.99 -36.01 12.37
CA PRO A 14 9.42 -37.20 13.01
C PRO A 14 9.70 -37.17 14.52
N GLY A 15 8.68 -37.31 15.37
CA GLY A 15 8.85 -37.32 16.83
C GLY A 15 7.53 -37.42 17.59
N PHE A 16 7.51 -38.16 18.70
CA PHE A 16 6.32 -38.50 19.49
C PHE A 16 5.96 -37.48 20.59
N HIS A 17 6.36 -36.21 20.44
CA HIS A 17 6.00 -35.17 21.41
C HIS A 17 4.66 -34.51 21.09
N ASP A 18 3.90 -34.17 22.12
CA ASP A 18 2.67 -33.38 22.05
C ASP A 18 2.95 -32.04 21.34
N ARG A 19 2.32 -31.83 20.19
CA ARG A 19 2.53 -30.66 19.31
C ARG A 19 1.39 -29.65 19.40
N SER A 20 0.48 -29.82 20.35
CA SER A 20 -0.69 -28.94 20.51
C SER A 20 -0.32 -27.50 20.85
N LYS A 21 0.88 -27.25 21.41
CA LYS A 21 1.38 -25.89 21.69
C LYS A 21 1.82 -25.18 20.40
N GLU A 22 2.57 -25.87 19.56
CA GLU A 22 3.03 -25.36 18.27
C GLU A 22 1.86 -25.11 17.31
N GLU A 23 0.84 -25.95 17.37
CA GLU A 23 -0.40 -25.83 16.59
C GLU A 23 -1.17 -24.56 16.96
N LYS A 24 -1.41 -24.32 18.25
CA LYS A 24 -2.01 -23.07 18.74
C LYS A 24 -1.19 -21.83 18.37
N LEU A 25 0.14 -21.94 18.40
CA LEU A 25 1.03 -20.84 18.01
C LEU A 25 0.94 -20.55 16.51
N ILE A 26 0.87 -21.58 15.66
CA ILE A 26 0.70 -21.43 14.20
C ILE A 26 -0.64 -20.77 13.88
N GLU A 27 -1.71 -21.22 14.53
CA GLU A 27 -3.06 -20.66 14.37
C GLU A 27 -3.11 -19.20 14.82
N GLN A 28 -2.60 -18.90 16.01
CA GLN A 28 -2.53 -17.55 16.53
C GLN A 28 -1.68 -16.62 15.65
N LEU A 29 -0.52 -17.08 15.18
CA LEU A 29 0.33 -16.31 14.27
C LEU A 29 -0.35 -16.09 12.92
N THR A 30 -1.04 -17.09 12.39
CA THR A 30 -1.81 -16.98 11.14
C THR A 30 -2.90 -15.93 11.28
N LEU A 31 -3.66 -15.96 12.38
CA LEU A 31 -4.72 -15.01 12.66
C LEU A 31 -4.19 -13.58 12.84
N ILE A 32 -3.06 -13.41 13.54
CA ILE A 32 -2.40 -12.10 13.69
C ILE A 32 -1.93 -11.57 12.35
N ILE A 33 -1.26 -12.40 11.55
CA ILE A 33 -0.74 -12.01 10.23
C ILE A 33 -1.89 -11.60 9.30
N THR A 34 -2.97 -12.39 9.25
CA THR A 34 -4.14 -12.08 8.42
C THR A 34 -4.82 -10.78 8.87
N ASN A 35 -4.98 -10.55 10.18
CA ASN A 35 -5.50 -9.28 10.69
C ASN A 35 -4.59 -8.08 10.38
N GLN A 36 -3.27 -8.27 10.41
CA GLN A 36 -2.31 -7.25 10.00
C GLN A 36 -2.41 -6.92 8.52
N PHE A 37 -2.64 -7.91 7.66
CA PHE A 37 -2.90 -7.69 6.23
C PHE A 37 -4.17 -6.87 6.02
N TYR A 38 -5.28 -7.21 6.68
CA TYR A 38 -6.53 -6.44 6.62
C TYR A 38 -6.37 -5.01 7.13
N THR A 39 -5.69 -4.82 8.28
CA THR A 39 -5.43 -3.48 8.83
C THR A 39 -4.60 -2.63 7.88
N SER A 40 -3.57 -3.23 7.27
CA SER A 40 -2.70 -2.56 6.30
C SER A 40 -3.46 -2.19 5.04
N GLN A 41 -4.30 -3.09 4.53
CA GLN A 41 -5.17 -2.85 3.38
C GLN A 41 -6.20 -1.74 3.66
N SER A 42 -6.83 -1.74 4.83
CA SER A 42 -7.80 -0.71 5.23
C SER A 42 -7.15 0.67 5.31
N LYS A 43 -5.98 0.77 5.97
CA LYS A 43 -5.18 2.01 6.01
C LYS A 43 -4.80 2.50 4.61
N LEU A 44 -4.42 1.57 3.73
CA LEU A 44 -4.04 1.89 2.34
C LEU A 44 -5.23 2.40 1.52
N LYS A 45 -6.45 1.92 1.79
CA LYS A 45 -7.69 2.48 1.22
C LYS A 45 -8.06 3.83 1.82
N THR A 46 -7.83 4.08 3.10
CA THR A 46 -8.14 5.40 3.70
C THR A 46 -7.20 6.50 3.19
N LEU A 47 -5.95 6.16 2.87
CA LEU A 47 -4.99 7.10 2.26
C LEU A 47 -5.46 7.65 0.90
N SER A 48 -6.31 6.95 0.15
CA SER A 48 -6.84 7.47 -1.12
C SER A 48 -7.95 8.53 -0.94
N PHE A 49 -8.55 8.63 0.24
CA PHE A 49 -9.65 9.57 0.53
C PHE A 49 -9.22 10.78 1.36
N SER A 50 -8.03 10.72 1.98
CA SER A 50 -7.50 11.81 2.79
C SER A 50 -6.69 12.77 1.92
N GLU A 51 -7.36 13.71 1.24
CA GLU A 51 -6.96 15.12 1.12
C GLU A 51 -7.85 15.90 0.14
N MET A 52 -8.95 16.44 0.67
CA MET A 52 -9.64 17.60 0.12
C MET A 52 -8.93 18.86 0.65
N GLY A 53 -7.76 19.19 0.12
CA GLY A 53 -7.06 20.43 0.50
C GLY A 53 -5.55 20.39 0.32
N THR A 54 -5.08 21.27 -0.56
CA THR A 54 -3.68 21.68 -0.81
C THR A 54 -2.79 20.75 -1.67
N ALA A 55 -2.48 21.27 -2.87
CA ALA A 55 -1.48 20.85 -3.86
C ALA A 55 -1.66 19.48 -4.55
N ARG A 56 -1.94 19.51 -5.86
CA ARG A 56 -1.89 18.38 -6.81
C ARG A 56 -0.62 17.51 -6.68
N LEU A 57 0.48 18.10 -6.20
CA LEU A 57 1.74 17.40 -5.90
C LEU A 57 1.57 16.36 -4.77
N ASN A 58 0.89 16.72 -3.68
CA ASN A 58 0.66 15.82 -2.54
C ASN A 58 -0.19 14.62 -2.97
N GLU A 59 -1.18 14.85 -3.84
CA GLU A 59 -2.00 13.77 -4.41
C GLU A 59 -1.16 12.75 -5.21
N LEU A 60 -0.20 13.21 -6.01
CA LEU A 60 0.69 12.33 -6.79
C LEU A 60 1.66 11.56 -5.89
N ILE A 61 2.20 12.19 -4.84
CA ILE A 61 3.07 11.53 -3.87
C ILE A 61 2.29 10.44 -3.12
N CYS A 62 1.06 10.75 -2.68
CA CYS A 62 0.18 9.78 -2.02
C CYS A 62 -0.12 8.58 -2.92
N LYS A 63 -0.41 8.80 -4.21
CA LYS A 63 -0.60 7.71 -5.19
C LYS A 63 0.65 6.85 -5.38
N ASN A 64 1.83 7.46 -5.53
CA ASN A 64 3.10 6.73 -5.67
C ASN A 64 3.41 5.87 -4.43
N VAL A 65 3.24 6.44 -3.23
CA VAL A 65 3.43 5.73 -1.95
C VAL A 65 2.43 4.59 -1.83
N GLN A 66 1.17 4.82 -2.21
CA GLN A 66 0.11 3.83 -2.18
C GLN A 66 0.40 2.65 -3.11
N SER A 67 0.82 2.90 -4.35
CA SER A 67 1.26 1.87 -5.31
C SER A 67 2.41 1.04 -4.77
N GLY A 68 3.44 1.70 -4.23
CA GLY A 68 4.59 1.01 -3.64
C GLY A 68 4.21 0.13 -2.46
N LEU A 69 3.36 0.62 -1.55
CA LEU A 69 2.89 -0.15 -0.41
C LEU A 69 1.97 -1.30 -0.82
N ALA A 70 1.11 -1.10 -1.81
CA ALA A 70 0.21 -2.14 -2.32
C ALA A 70 0.98 -3.29 -2.94
N GLN A 71 2.02 -3.00 -3.73
CA GLN A 71 2.89 -4.00 -4.34
C GLN A 71 3.68 -4.79 -3.28
N ARG A 72 4.22 -4.11 -2.26
CA ARG A 72 4.88 -4.80 -1.13
C ARG A 72 3.91 -5.69 -0.34
N LEU A 73 2.68 -5.24 -0.13
CA LEU A 73 1.64 -6.00 0.54
C LEU A 73 1.22 -7.23 -0.30
N GLN A 74 1.17 -7.08 -1.62
CA GLN A 74 0.88 -8.16 -2.57
C GLN A 74 2.00 -9.20 -2.60
N ASP A 75 3.27 -8.78 -2.61
CA ASP A 75 4.43 -9.67 -2.52
C ASP A 75 4.42 -10.50 -1.23
N LEU A 76 4.15 -9.84 -0.10
CA LEU A 76 4.09 -10.50 1.22
C LEU A 76 2.91 -11.48 1.30
N SER A 77 1.74 -11.10 0.78
CA SER A 77 0.55 -11.95 0.70
C SER A 77 0.81 -13.18 -0.17
N THR A 78 1.46 -13.02 -1.32
CA THR A 78 1.82 -14.12 -2.22
C THR A 78 2.80 -15.09 -1.56
N LYS A 79 3.82 -14.58 -0.86
CA LYS A 79 4.76 -15.40 -0.07
C LYS A 79 4.05 -16.13 1.06
N PHE A 80 3.07 -15.51 1.72
CA PHE A 80 2.28 -16.13 2.78
C PHE A 80 1.43 -17.28 2.27
N LYS A 81 0.69 -17.06 1.17
CA LYS A 81 -0.10 -18.09 0.49
C LYS A 81 0.77 -19.27 0.07
N LEU A 82 1.96 -19.01 -0.49
CA LEU A 82 2.89 -20.05 -0.90
C LEU A 82 3.35 -20.89 0.29
N VAL A 83 3.70 -20.24 1.41
CA VAL A 83 4.10 -20.94 2.65
C VAL A 83 2.95 -21.78 3.20
N GLN A 84 1.74 -21.23 3.30
CA GLN A 84 0.56 -21.96 3.78
C GLN A 84 0.17 -23.12 2.85
N SER A 85 0.21 -22.91 1.53
CA SER A 85 -0.12 -23.95 0.55
C SER A 85 0.90 -25.10 0.56
N ASN A 86 2.20 -24.79 0.67
CA ASN A 86 3.25 -25.80 0.84
C ASN A 86 3.07 -26.58 2.15
N TYR A 87 2.66 -25.91 3.22
CA TYR A 87 2.39 -26.55 4.49
C TYR A 87 1.18 -27.51 4.40
N LEU A 88 0.08 -27.05 3.81
CA LEU A 88 -1.12 -27.86 3.56
C LEU A 88 -0.81 -29.09 2.70
N GLN A 89 -0.01 -28.93 1.64
CA GLN A 89 0.39 -30.03 0.76
C GLN A 89 1.20 -31.08 1.53
N LYS A 90 2.15 -30.65 2.37
CA LYS A 90 2.96 -31.55 3.21
C LYS A 90 2.13 -32.28 4.27
N LEU A 91 1.07 -31.65 4.80
CA LEU A 91 0.12 -32.31 5.70
C LEU A 91 -0.67 -33.40 4.97
N LYS A 92 -1.24 -33.09 3.79
CA LYS A 92 -2.02 -34.03 2.98
C LYS A 92 -1.19 -35.21 2.44
N SER A 93 0.05 -34.97 2.00
CA SER A 93 0.95 -36.03 1.53
C SER A 93 1.31 -37.05 2.61
N ARG A 94 1.20 -36.68 3.89
CA ARG A 94 1.46 -37.58 5.02
C ARG A 94 0.24 -38.41 5.43
N GLU A 95 -0.96 -38.05 4.97
CA GLU A 95 -2.19 -38.84 5.15
C GLU A 95 -2.33 -39.93 4.08
N GLY A 96 -1.92 -39.65 2.84
CA GLY A 96 -2.01 -40.60 1.72
C GLY A 96 -1.15 -41.87 1.85
N GLY A 97 -0.19 -41.90 2.78
CA GLY A 97 0.65 -43.08 3.06
C GLY A 97 0.05 -44.10 4.02
N SER A 98 -1.15 -43.86 4.57
CA SER A 98 -1.77 -44.72 5.61
C SER A 98 -2.98 -45.54 5.11
N GLN A 99 -3.25 -45.53 3.80
CA GLN A 99 -4.46 -46.13 3.21
C GLN A 99 -4.24 -47.47 2.49
N MET A 100 -3.09 -48.12 2.61
CA MET A 100 -2.86 -49.43 2.00
C MET A 100 -2.33 -50.41 3.05
N GLU A 101 -3.23 -51.22 3.62
CA GLU A 101 -3.09 -52.68 3.83
C GLU A 101 -4.02 -53.24 4.93
N GLY A 102 -4.77 -54.29 4.57
CA GLY A 102 -4.88 -55.51 5.36
C GLY A 102 -5.81 -55.54 6.59
N ILE A 103 -6.94 -56.24 6.46
CA ILE A 103 -7.66 -57.06 7.47
C ILE A 103 -7.46 -56.63 8.94
N LYS A 104 -8.44 -55.90 9.51
CA LYS A 104 -8.39 -55.43 10.91
C LYS A 104 -8.83 -56.50 11.92
N SER A 105 -7.95 -56.82 12.88
CA SER A 105 -8.27 -57.62 14.08
C SER A 105 -8.81 -56.75 15.22
N GLN A 106 -9.60 -57.32 16.13
CA GLN A 106 -10.37 -56.63 17.17
C GLN A 106 -9.54 -55.78 18.17
N SER A 107 -8.24 -56.04 18.29
CA SER A 107 -7.29 -55.20 19.06
C SER A 107 -6.92 -53.87 18.37
N GLN A 108 -7.16 -53.73 17.05
CA GLN A 108 -6.89 -52.50 16.30
C GLN A 108 -8.04 -51.48 16.34
N LEU A 109 -9.22 -51.83 16.86
CA LEU A 109 -10.34 -50.88 17.01
C LEU A 109 -10.02 -49.71 17.96
N TYR A 110 -9.28 -49.98 19.05
CA TYR A 110 -8.82 -48.95 19.98
C TYR A 110 -7.73 -48.04 19.37
N GLN A 111 -6.86 -48.57 18.49
CA GLN A 111 -5.94 -47.74 17.69
C GLN A 111 -6.67 -46.99 16.57
N SER A 112 -7.74 -47.55 16.02
CA SER A 112 -8.58 -46.92 14.99
C SER A 112 -9.32 -45.70 15.53
N ASN A 113 -9.79 -45.71 16.78
CA ASN A 113 -10.40 -44.54 17.42
C ASN A 113 -9.39 -43.41 17.65
N LYS A 114 -8.18 -43.73 18.10
CA LYS A 114 -7.10 -42.74 18.29
C LYS A 114 -6.60 -42.15 16.96
N ASN A 115 -6.55 -42.98 15.91
CA ASN A 115 -6.29 -42.52 14.55
C ASN A 115 -7.44 -41.64 14.03
N ASN A 116 -8.70 -41.98 14.29
CA ASN A 116 -9.84 -41.15 13.90
C ASN A 116 -9.84 -39.77 14.60
N GLU A 117 -9.47 -39.71 15.87
CA GLU A 117 -9.33 -38.42 16.59
C GLU A 117 -8.19 -37.56 16.01
N LEU A 118 -7.06 -38.18 15.67
CA LEU A 118 -5.93 -37.49 15.04
C LEU A 118 -6.28 -37.01 13.62
N ILE A 119 -7.01 -37.82 12.84
CA ILE A 119 -7.51 -37.46 11.51
C ILE A 119 -8.50 -36.29 11.61
N ASN A 120 -9.47 -36.36 12.53
CA ASN A 120 -10.44 -35.27 12.75
C ASN A 120 -9.79 -33.96 13.23
N GLN A 121 -8.71 -34.03 14.01
CA GLN A 121 -7.93 -32.85 14.38
C GLN A 121 -7.23 -32.23 13.16
N ARG A 122 -6.62 -33.05 12.30
CA ARG A 122 -5.96 -32.56 11.08
C ARG A 122 -6.92 -32.01 10.05
N GLU A 123 -8.11 -32.60 9.91
CA GLU A 123 -9.14 -32.12 9.00
C GLU A 123 -9.63 -30.71 9.40
N ARG A 124 -9.80 -30.46 10.70
CA ARG A 124 -10.09 -29.12 11.24
C ARG A 124 -8.97 -28.12 10.98
N GLU A 125 -7.71 -28.53 11.13
CA GLU A 125 -6.56 -27.67 10.84
C GLU A 125 -6.48 -27.30 9.35
N ILE A 126 -6.74 -28.27 8.46
CA ILE A 126 -6.83 -28.06 7.01
C ILE A 126 -7.93 -27.05 6.68
N ASP A 127 -9.08 -27.14 7.33
CA ASP A 127 -10.21 -26.23 7.14
C ASP A 127 -9.88 -24.79 7.59
N GLU A 128 -9.24 -24.62 8.75
CA GLU A 128 -8.81 -23.30 9.25
C GLU A 128 -7.76 -22.65 8.34
N ILE A 129 -6.77 -23.41 7.85
CA ILE A 129 -5.80 -22.90 6.88
C ILE A 129 -6.49 -22.54 5.56
N ALA A 130 -7.43 -23.36 5.09
CA ALA A 130 -8.19 -23.08 3.87
C ALA A 130 -9.03 -21.80 4.00
N LYS A 131 -9.68 -21.56 5.16
CA LYS A 131 -10.37 -20.30 5.47
C LYS A 131 -9.42 -19.11 5.45
N SER A 132 -8.24 -19.22 6.07
CA SER A 132 -7.23 -18.16 6.04
C SER A 132 -6.75 -17.85 4.62
N ILE A 133 -6.58 -18.86 3.76
CA ILE A 133 -6.22 -18.68 2.34
C ILE A 133 -7.37 -18.00 1.58
N GLY A 134 -8.62 -18.36 1.89
CA GLY A 134 -9.82 -17.75 1.31
C GLY A 134 -9.94 -16.26 1.65
N GLN A 135 -9.77 -15.90 2.92
CA GLN A 135 -9.72 -14.50 3.38
C GLN A 135 -8.62 -13.71 2.68
N LEU A 136 -7.44 -14.30 2.52
CA LEU A 136 -6.32 -13.66 1.82
C LEU A 136 -6.61 -13.42 0.32
N ALA A 137 -7.41 -14.28 -0.31
CA ALA A 137 -7.81 -14.12 -1.72
C ALA A 137 -8.66 -12.86 -1.94
N GLU A 138 -9.51 -12.50 -0.97
CA GLU A 138 -10.30 -11.27 -1.01
C GLU A 138 -9.39 -10.02 -0.92
N ILE A 139 -8.43 -10.03 0.00
CA ILE A 139 -7.41 -8.97 0.10
C ILE A 139 -6.65 -8.87 -1.23
N PHE A 140 -6.20 -10.00 -1.77
CA PHE A 140 -5.44 -10.05 -3.02
C PHE A 140 -6.23 -9.49 -4.21
N LYS A 141 -7.52 -9.82 -4.32
CA LYS A 141 -8.40 -9.27 -5.38
C LYS A 141 -8.46 -7.75 -5.29
N SER A 142 -8.67 -7.20 -4.09
CA SER A 142 -8.75 -5.75 -3.90
C SER A 142 -7.42 -5.02 -4.15
N LEU A 143 -6.29 -5.63 -3.77
CA LEU A 143 -4.96 -5.06 -3.99
C LEU A 143 -4.57 -5.16 -5.47
N SER A 144 -4.96 -6.24 -6.15
CA SER A 144 -4.72 -6.40 -7.58
C SER A 144 -5.46 -5.33 -8.38
N THR A 145 -6.72 -5.01 -8.07
CA THR A 145 -7.43 -3.89 -8.70
C THR A 145 -6.70 -2.56 -8.48
N LEU A 146 -6.19 -2.33 -7.27
CA LEU A 146 -5.49 -1.09 -6.92
C LEU A 146 -4.12 -0.93 -7.58
N VAL A 147 -3.45 -2.05 -7.90
CA VAL A 147 -2.18 -2.10 -8.62
C VAL A 147 -2.39 -2.07 -10.14
N ILE A 148 -3.49 -2.63 -10.65
CA ILE A 148 -3.83 -2.66 -12.08
C ILE A 148 -4.27 -1.27 -12.58
N ASP A 149 -5.15 -0.58 -11.84
CA ASP A 149 -5.69 0.72 -12.26
C ASP A 149 -4.64 1.85 -12.27
N GLN A 150 -3.50 1.66 -11.60
CA GLN A 150 -2.39 2.61 -11.59
C GLN A 150 -1.35 2.37 -12.70
N GLY A 151 -1.35 1.24 -13.40
CA GLY A 151 -0.28 0.91 -14.36
C GLY A 151 1.04 0.56 -13.65
N THR A 152 2.09 0.23 -14.41
CA THR A 152 3.35 -0.20 -13.79
C THR A 152 3.95 0.95 -12.97
N LEU A 153 4.46 0.64 -11.77
CA LEU A 153 4.97 1.63 -10.80
C LEU A 153 6.05 2.56 -11.41
N ILE A 154 6.71 2.12 -12.48
CA ILE A 154 7.72 2.89 -13.22
C ILE A 154 7.05 3.95 -14.13
N ASP A 155 5.99 3.59 -14.87
CA ASP A 155 5.31 4.51 -15.78
C ASP A 155 4.74 5.75 -15.05
N GLN A 156 4.28 5.57 -13.81
CA GLN A 156 3.76 6.68 -13.00
C GLN A 156 4.85 7.59 -12.43
N ILE A 157 5.99 7.04 -12.02
CA ILE A 157 7.10 7.86 -11.52
C ILE A 157 7.70 8.66 -12.67
N ASP A 158 7.94 8.03 -13.82
CA ASP A 158 8.46 8.70 -15.00
C ASP A 158 7.50 9.79 -15.47
N TYR A 159 6.18 9.49 -15.55
CA TYR A 159 5.16 10.48 -15.86
C TYR A 159 5.09 11.63 -14.85
N ASN A 160 5.18 11.33 -13.54
CA ASN A 160 5.12 12.35 -12.49
C ASN A 160 6.37 13.23 -12.46
N VAL A 161 7.55 12.66 -12.71
CA VAL A 161 8.81 13.39 -12.82
C VAL A 161 8.79 14.29 -14.05
N ASP A 162 8.30 13.79 -15.20
CA ASP A 162 8.14 14.59 -16.41
C ASP A 162 7.18 15.75 -16.20
N GLN A 163 6.01 15.51 -15.59
CA GLN A 163 5.04 16.57 -15.29
C GLN A 163 5.55 17.59 -14.27
N LEU A 164 6.34 17.15 -13.30
CA LEU A 164 6.97 18.06 -12.35
C LEU A 164 8.03 18.92 -13.04
N ASN A 165 8.81 18.33 -13.93
CA ASN A 165 9.81 19.02 -14.74
C ASN A 165 9.16 20.08 -15.65
N THR A 166 8.08 19.74 -16.36
CA THR A 166 7.35 20.71 -17.21
C THR A 166 6.73 21.85 -16.40
N ASN A 167 6.15 21.56 -15.24
CA ASN A 167 5.57 22.57 -14.34
C ASN A 167 6.63 23.50 -13.76
N ILE A 168 7.78 22.98 -13.33
CA ILE A 168 8.91 23.79 -12.83
C ILE A 168 9.46 24.68 -13.95
N ASN A 169 9.68 24.14 -15.14
CA ASN A 169 10.17 24.92 -16.28
C ASN A 169 9.22 26.09 -16.60
N SER A 170 7.91 25.83 -16.60
CA SER A 170 6.90 26.87 -16.80
C SER A 170 6.92 27.93 -15.68
N ALA A 171 7.00 27.50 -14.41
CA ALA A 171 7.09 28.40 -13.27
C ALA A 171 8.37 29.28 -13.30
N VAL A 172 9.50 28.71 -13.74
CA VAL A 172 10.75 29.46 -13.93
C VAL A 172 10.61 30.51 -15.03
N LEU A 173 9.94 30.17 -16.15
CA LEU A 173 9.66 31.12 -17.22
C LEU A 173 8.77 32.27 -16.74
N GLU A 174 7.71 31.96 -15.99
CA GLU A 174 6.81 32.97 -15.41
C GLU A 174 7.53 33.87 -14.40
N LEU A 175 8.36 33.30 -13.51
CA LEU A 175 9.19 34.07 -12.56
C LEU A 175 10.17 34.98 -13.30
N HIS A 176 10.83 34.47 -14.34
CA HIS A 176 11.77 35.26 -15.13
C HIS A 176 11.06 36.41 -15.86
N GLN A 177 9.86 36.16 -16.39
CA GLN A 177 9.03 37.18 -17.02
C GLN A 177 8.52 38.22 -15.99
N ALA A 178 8.13 37.78 -14.79
CA ALA A 178 7.72 38.65 -13.69
C ALA A 178 8.87 39.57 -13.24
N ILE A 179 10.09 39.04 -13.09
CA ILE A 179 11.30 39.83 -12.77
C ILE A 179 11.58 40.86 -13.89
N LYS A 180 11.46 40.46 -15.16
CA LYS A 180 11.63 41.37 -16.32
C LYS A 180 10.59 42.49 -16.32
N TYR A 181 9.32 42.18 -16.02
CA TYR A 181 8.26 43.18 -15.89
C TYR A 181 8.52 44.13 -14.72
N GLN A 182 8.95 43.60 -13.56
CA GLN A 182 9.26 44.40 -12.38
C GLN A 182 10.40 45.40 -12.63
N ARG A 183 11.40 45.04 -13.44
CA ARG A 183 12.54 45.91 -13.81
C ARG A 183 12.21 46.97 -14.87
N SER A 184 11.20 46.74 -15.71
CA SER A 184 10.89 47.59 -16.88
C SER A 184 9.95 48.76 -16.56
N LYS A 185 9.03 48.61 -15.59
CA LYS A 185 8.01 49.63 -15.28
C LYS A 185 8.10 50.20 -13.86
N SER A 186 9.26 50.16 -13.24
CA SER A 186 9.46 50.74 -11.89
C SER A 186 9.52 52.27 -11.98
N GLY A 187 8.41 52.92 -11.64
CA GLY A 187 8.36 54.33 -11.20
C GLY A 187 8.31 55.42 -12.28
N LYS A 188 8.89 55.21 -13.48
CA LYS A 188 9.02 56.31 -14.47
C LYS A 188 7.70 56.89 -14.97
N LEU A 189 6.69 56.05 -15.17
CA LEU A 189 5.38 56.50 -15.65
C LEU A 189 4.57 57.23 -14.56
N CYS A 190 4.70 56.81 -13.31
CA CYS A 190 4.09 57.50 -12.15
C CYS A 190 4.77 58.85 -11.91
N ILE A 191 6.10 58.92 -12.01
CA ILE A 191 6.87 60.17 -11.92
C ILE A 191 6.49 61.15 -13.04
N LEU A 192 6.33 60.67 -14.28
CA LEU A 192 5.88 61.50 -15.41
C LEU A 192 4.50 62.12 -15.17
N LEU A 193 3.53 61.31 -14.70
CA LEU A 193 2.18 61.80 -14.39
C LEU A 193 2.19 62.86 -13.27
N LEU A 194 3.01 62.66 -12.25
CA LEU A 194 3.14 63.59 -11.12
C LEU A 194 3.74 64.94 -11.59
N LEU A 195 4.75 64.91 -12.46
CA LEU A 195 5.34 66.12 -13.06
C LEU A 195 4.34 66.91 -13.91
N ILE A 196 3.51 66.24 -14.71
CA ILE A 196 2.46 66.89 -15.52
C ILE A 196 1.45 67.60 -14.60
N LEU A 197 1.01 66.94 -13.54
CA LEU A 197 0.03 67.50 -12.60
C LEU A 197 0.56 68.74 -11.87
N ILE A 198 1.84 68.72 -11.46
CA ILE A 198 2.52 69.89 -10.89
C ILE A 198 2.58 71.04 -11.91
N GLY A 199 2.95 70.73 -13.16
CA GLY A 199 3.04 71.75 -14.22
C GLY A 199 1.71 72.45 -14.49
N VAL A 200 0.61 71.69 -14.57
CA VAL A 200 -0.74 72.25 -14.74
C VAL A 200 -1.11 73.15 -13.57
N PHE A 201 -0.77 72.75 -12.33
CA PHE A 201 -1.03 73.57 -11.16
C PHE A 201 -0.29 74.92 -11.20
N PHE A 202 0.99 74.92 -11.59
CA PHE A 202 1.77 76.15 -11.75
C PHE A 202 1.18 77.08 -12.82
N ILE A 203 0.76 76.54 -13.96
CA ILE A 203 0.13 77.33 -15.03
C ILE A 203 -1.17 77.99 -14.53
N LEU A 204 -2.01 77.25 -13.79
CA LEU A 204 -3.24 77.80 -13.21
C LEU A 204 -2.95 78.91 -12.19
N VAL A 205 -1.93 78.75 -11.34
CA VAL A 205 -1.52 79.78 -10.38
C VAL A 205 -1.00 81.03 -11.10
N MET A 206 -0.15 80.88 -12.12
CA MET A 206 0.38 82.01 -12.89
C MET A 206 -0.71 82.75 -13.65
N TYR A 207 -1.65 82.02 -14.28
CA TYR A 207 -2.80 82.61 -14.94
C TYR A 207 -3.66 83.41 -13.96
N LYS A 208 -3.96 82.84 -12.78
CA LYS A 208 -4.73 83.52 -11.74
C LYS A 208 -3.99 84.73 -11.16
N TYR A 209 -2.67 84.67 -11.03
CA TYR A 209 -1.84 85.79 -10.57
C TYR A 209 -1.84 86.95 -11.57
N PHE A 210 -1.76 86.66 -12.87
CA PHE A 210 -1.72 87.70 -13.91
C PHE A 210 -3.10 88.31 -14.23
N THR A 211 -4.18 87.55 -13.99
CA THR A 211 -5.56 88.01 -14.25
C THR A 211 -6.15 88.80 -13.08
N LYS A 212 -5.44 88.90 -11.95
CA LYS A 212 -5.87 89.64 -10.75
C LYS A 212 -5.04 90.91 -10.58
#